data_AF-A0A095SEE4-F1
#
_entry.id   AF-A0A095SEE4-F1
#
_cell.length_a   1.000
_cell.length_b   1.000
_cell.length_c   1.000
_cell.angle_alpha   90.00
_cell.angle_beta   90.00
_cell.angle_gamma   90.00
#
_symmetry.space_group_name_H-M   'P 1'
#
loop_
_entity.id
_entity.type
_entity.pdbx_description
1 polymer ?
#
loop_
_entity_poly.entity_id
_entity_poly.type
_entity_poly.pdbx_seq_one_letter_code
_entity_poly.pdbx_strand_id
1 'polypeptide(L)'
;MHVYRVVLFSLWVMLAGCTNVAGDKIRTVTAPEGGTLPAEALMRTAVDFFTEAGYACSPEADSRLRCRKDIRDLYIHQTHTVVEVFPEGDSDGSDRYLLIATRWDEGMIPGEFISSEFANADVADFCAALQVSEQGLCRIEE
;
A
#
# COMPACT_ATOMS: atom_id res chain seq x y z
N MET A 1 -32.96 -34.59 -1.14
CA MET A 1 -32.82 -33.12 -1.30
C MET A 1 -31.82 -32.45 -0.36
N HIS A 2 -31.65 -32.90 0.91
CA HIS A 2 -30.67 -32.28 1.83
C HIS A 2 -29.20 -32.53 1.45
N VAL A 3 -28.85 -33.74 0.98
CA VAL A 3 -27.47 -34.09 0.61
C VAL A 3 -26.94 -33.23 -0.55
N TYR A 4 -27.75 -32.98 -1.58
CA TYR A 4 -27.38 -32.13 -2.72
C TYR A 4 -27.15 -30.67 -2.30
N ARG A 5 -27.94 -30.14 -1.35
CA ARG A 5 -27.75 -28.79 -0.81
C ARG A 5 -26.45 -28.67 -0.03
N VAL A 6 -26.07 -29.70 0.75
CA VAL A 6 -24.80 -29.71 1.49
C VAL A 6 -23.60 -29.79 0.54
N VAL A 7 -23.65 -30.68 -0.46
CA VAL A 7 -22.56 -30.82 -1.46
C VAL A 7 -22.38 -29.54 -2.28
N LEU A 8 -23.48 -28.90 -2.70
CA LEU A 8 -23.41 -27.60 -3.38
C LEU A 8 -22.81 -26.53 -2.47
N PHE A 9 -23.24 -26.43 -1.21
CA PHE A 9 -22.72 -25.43 -0.27
C PHE A 9 -21.22 -25.59 0.00
N SER A 10 -20.74 -26.82 0.16
CA SER A 10 -19.30 -27.10 0.32
C SER A 10 -18.49 -26.73 -0.91
N LEU A 11 -19.04 -26.89 -2.12
CA LEU A 11 -18.40 -26.48 -3.38
C LEU A 11 -18.28 -24.94 -3.49
N TRP A 12 -19.30 -24.21 -3.03
CA TRP A 12 -19.27 -22.73 -3.02
C TRP A 12 -18.25 -22.18 -2.02
N VAL A 13 -18.11 -22.79 -0.85
CA VAL A 13 -17.10 -22.38 0.15
C VAL A 13 -15.67 -22.62 -0.36
N MET A 14 -15.45 -23.68 -1.15
CA MET A 14 -14.15 -23.97 -1.77
C MET A 14 -13.80 -23.00 -2.93
N LEU A 15 -14.79 -22.34 -3.51
CA LEU A 15 -14.63 -21.31 -4.55
C LEU A 15 -14.53 -19.89 -3.98
N ALA A 16 -14.76 -19.71 -2.68
CA ALA A 16 -14.53 -18.43 -2.02
C ALA A 16 -13.02 -18.23 -1.87
N GLY A 17 -12.44 -17.37 -2.70
CA GLY A 17 -11.05 -16.95 -2.54
C GLY A 17 -10.83 -16.32 -1.16
N CYS A 18 -9.68 -16.59 -0.56
CA CYS A 18 -9.16 -15.88 0.58
C CYS A 18 -8.49 -14.58 0.12
N THR A 19 -8.70 -13.50 0.89
CA THR A 19 -7.91 -12.27 0.79
C THR A 19 -7.10 -12.15 2.07
N ASN A 20 -5.77 -12.17 1.96
CA ASN A 20 -4.86 -11.91 3.06
C ASN A 20 -4.18 -10.55 2.83
N VAL A 21 -4.07 -9.75 3.89
CA VAL A 21 -3.44 -8.43 3.84
C VAL A 21 -2.37 -8.36 4.93
N ALA A 22 -1.15 -8.03 4.54
CA ALA A 22 -0.03 -7.79 5.44
C ALA A 22 0.47 -6.35 5.27
N GLY A 23 0.63 -5.61 6.37
CA GLY A 23 1.13 -4.24 6.37
C GLY A 23 2.63 -4.16 6.62
N ASP A 24 3.30 -3.21 5.95
CA ASP A 24 4.61 -2.72 6.37
C ASP A 24 4.46 -1.73 7.54
N LYS A 25 5.57 -1.34 8.15
CA LYS A 25 5.63 -0.28 9.14
C LYS A 25 5.06 1.02 8.57
N ILE A 26 4.14 1.63 9.32
CA ILE A 26 3.60 2.95 8.98
C ILE A 26 4.74 3.97 9.09
N ARG A 27 4.84 4.83 8.08
CA ARG A 27 5.81 5.93 8.06
C ARG A 27 5.08 7.24 7.95
N THR A 28 5.71 8.27 8.48
CA THR A 28 5.24 9.65 8.40
C THR A 28 6.24 10.47 7.64
N VAL A 29 5.74 11.33 6.75
CA VAL A 29 6.54 12.26 5.97
C VAL A 29 6.21 13.66 6.44
N THR A 30 7.23 14.40 6.88
CA THR A 30 7.10 15.80 7.30
C THR A 30 8.06 16.69 6.53
N ALA A 31 7.80 18.00 6.51
CA ALA A 31 8.74 18.96 5.95
C ALA A 31 10.12 18.92 6.65
N PRO A 32 11.21 19.24 5.94
CA PRO A 32 12.49 19.56 6.58
C PRO A 32 12.36 20.85 7.41
N GLU A 33 12.96 20.86 8.60
CA GLU A 33 13.23 22.05 9.43
C GLU A 33 12.11 23.10 9.57
N GLY A 34 10.89 22.69 9.94
CA GLY A 34 9.79 23.61 10.25
C GLY A 34 9.24 24.38 9.04
N GLY A 35 9.61 23.97 7.81
CA GLY A 35 8.96 24.40 6.58
C GLY A 35 7.59 23.76 6.39
N THR A 36 6.93 24.10 5.28
CA THR A 36 5.69 23.46 4.84
C THR A 36 6.04 22.38 3.84
N LEU A 37 5.37 21.21 3.89
CA LEU A 37 5.53 20.17 2.87
C LEU A 37 4.45 20.37 1.81
N PRO A 38 4.78 20.92 0.63
CA PRO A 38 3.75 21.20 -0.37
C PRO A 38 3.16 19.89 -0.88
N ALA A 39 1.87 19.68 -0.57
CA ALA A 39 1.11 18.48 -0.90
C ALA A 39 1.32 18.04 -2.35
N GLU A 40 1.13 18.98 -3.28
CA GLU A 40 1.29 18.74 -4.72
C GLU A 40 2.70 18.27 -5.09
N ALA A 41 3.75 18.83 -4.47
CA ALA A 41 5.12 18.43 -4.75
C ALA A 41 5.42 17.04 -4.19
N LEU A 42 4.95 16.74 -2.97
CA LEU A 42 5.08 15.39 -2.39
C LEU A 42 4.36 14.35 -3.28
N MET A 43 3.12 14.63 -3.66
CA MET A 43 2.34 13.70 -4.51
C MET A 43 3.00 13.50 -5.87
N ARG A 44 3.48 14.57 -6.52
CA ARG A 44 4.20 14.45 -7.79
C ARG A 44 5.48 13.62 -7.64
N THR A 45 6.27 13.89 -6.60
CA THR A 45 7.50 13.14 -6.32
C THR A 45 7.22 11.66 -6.06
N ALA A 46 6.16 11.37 -5.31
CA ALA A 46 5.72 9.99 -5.06
C ALA A 46 5.24 9.31 -6.35
N VAL A 47 4.43 9.99 -7.17
CA VAL A 47 3.98 9.45 -8.48
C VAL A 47 5.18 9.12 -9.36
N ASP A 48 6.13 10.04 -9.51
CA ASP A 48 7.31 9.85 -10.36
C ASP A 48 8.13 8.65 -9.86
N PHE A 49 8.45 8.63 -8.56
CA PHE A 49 9.25 7.57 -7.95
C PHE A 49 8.58 6.19 -8.08
N PHE A 50 7.31 6.07 -7.66
CA PHE A 50 6.63 4.79 -7.66
C PHE A 50 6.30 4.33 -9.09
N THR A 51 6.03 5.23 -10.02
CA THR A 51 5.87 4.85 -11.44
C THR A 51 7.17 4.28 -12.00
N GLU A 52 8.32 4.89 -11.70
CA GLU A 52 9.63 4.36 -12.09
C GLU A 52 9.91 2.99 -11.44
N ALA A 53 9.48 2.79 -10.19
CA ALA A 53 9.55 1.51 -9.49
C ALA A 53 8.52 0.47 -10.00
N GLY A 54 7.70 0.80 -11.02
CA GLY A 54 6.76 -0.11 -11.67
C GLY A 54 5.36 -0.17 -11.06
N TYR A 55 4.97 0.83 -10.26
CA TYR A 55 3.60 0.96 -9.76
C TYR A 55 2.72 1.72 -10.76
N ALA A 56 1.46 1.30 -10.87
CA ALA A 56 0.39 2.10 -11.44
C ALA A 56 -0.18 3.03 -10.36
N CYS A 57 0.08 4.33 -10.49
CA CYS A 57 -0.34 5.34 -9.52
C CYS A 57 -1.64 6.04 -9.96
N SER A 58 -2.53 6.25 -9.00
CA SER A 58 -3.81 6.95 -9.14
C SER A 58 -3.90 8.03 -8.07
N PRO A 59 -3.71 9.30 -8.42
CA PRO A 59 -4.01 10.42 -7.52
C PRO A 59 -5.50 10.40 -7.18
N GLU A 60 -5.82 10.61 -5.92
CA GLU A 60 -7.18 10.69 -5.40
C GLU A 60 -7.50 12.12 -4.94
N ALA A 61 -8.74 12.37 -4.52
CA ALA A 61 -9.12 13.65 -3.94
C ALA A 61 -8.34 13.92 -2.63
N ASP A 62 -8.32 15.18 -2.19
CA ASP A 62 -7.77 15.59 -0.89
C ASP A 62 -6.29 15.24 -0.67
N SER A 63 -5.46 15.44 -1.71
CA SER A 63 -4.01 15.20 -1.64
C SER A 63 -3.65 13.77 -1.23
N ARG A 64 -4.42 12.81 -1.71
CA ARG A 64 -4.20 11.37 -1.52
C ARG A 64 -3.62 10.74 -2.78
N LEU A 65 -2.82 9.70 -2.59
CA LEU A 65 -2.22 8.94 -3.68
C LEU A 65 -2.31 7.46 -3.35
N ARG A 66 -2.73 6.67 -4.35
CA ARG A 66 -2.70 5.22 -4.28
C ARG A 66 -1.90 4.65 -5.46
N CYS A 67 -0.87 3.87 -5.17
CA CYS A 67 -0.01 3.23 -6.15
C CYS A 67 -0.08 1.71 -6.00
N ARG A 68 -0.35 0.98 -7.09
CA ARG A 68 -0.44 -0.48 -7.08
C ARG A 68 0.65 -1.11 -7.96
N LYS A 69 1.32 -2.14 -7.46
CA LYS A 69 2.28 -2.95 -8.22
C LYS A 69 1.94 -4.41 -8.04
N ASP A 70 1.69 -5.10 -9.15
CA ASP A 70 1.50 -6.55 -9.12
C ASP A 70 2.87 -7.22 -8.97
N ILE A 71 3.06 -8.00 -7.90
CA ILE A 71 4.33 -8.70 -7.60
C ILE A 71 4.34 -10.07 -8.27
N ARG A 72 3.20 -10.75 -8.25
CA ARG A 72 3.07 -12.10 -8.79
C ARG A 72 1.65 -12.31 -9.27
N ASP A 73 1.52 -12.54 -10.57
CA ASP A 73 0.26 -12.92 -11.20
C ASP A 73 0.34 -14.38 -11.64
N LEU A 74 -0.04 -15.30 -10.74
CA LEU A 74 -0.27 -16.69 -11.09
C LEU A 74 -1.78 -16.92 -11.16
N TYR A 75 -2.21 -17.75 -12.10
CA TYR A 75 -3.62 -18.09 -12.34
C TYR A 75 -4.41 -18.52 -11.07
N ILE A 76 -3.72 -18.96 -10.01
CA ILE A 76 -4.30 -19.38 -8.74
C ILE A 76 -4.13 -18.37 -7.58
N HIS A 77 -3.17 -17.43 -7.68
CA HIS A 77 -2.90 -16.37 -6.68
C HIS A 77 -2.40 -15.10 -7.32
N GLN A 78 -3.05 -13.99 -6.95
CA GLN A 78 -2.62 -12.65 -7.28
C GLN A 78 -2.01 -12.02 -6.03
N THR A 79 -0.73 -11.73 -6.08
CA THR A 79 -0.04 -10.94 -5.04
C THR A 79 0.25 -9.57 -5.61
N HIS A 80 -0.26 -8.53 -4.95
CA HIS A 80 0.02 -7.16 -5.31
C HIS A 80 0.35 -6.33 -4.07
N THR A 81 1.04 -5.23 -4.29
CA THR A 81 1.35 -4.25 -3.25
C THR A 81 0.61 -2.96 -3.56
N VAL A 82 0.05 -2.37 -2.51
CA VAL A 82 -0.56 -1.05 -2.53
C VAL A 82 0.25 -0.14 -1.64
N VAL A 83 0.68 1.00 -2.16
CA VAL A 83 1.27 2.10 -1.41
C VAL A 83 0.28 3.25 -1.40
N GLU A 84 -0.01 3.77 -0.22
CA GLU A 84 -0.93 4.88 0.00
C GLU A 84 -0.19 6.03 0.67
N VAL A 85 -0.39 7.24 0.15
CA VAL A 85 0.05 8.49 0.75
C VAL A 85 -1.17 9.35 1.00
N PHE A 86 -1.37 9.81 2.24
CA PHE A 86 -2.51 10.67 2.57
C PHE A 86 -2.17 11.63 3.70
N PRO A 87 -2.79 12.81 3.74
CA PRO A 87 -2.58 13.76 4.83
C PRO A 87 -3.04 13.15 6.16
N GLU A 88 -2.28 13.38 7.21
CA GLU A 88 -2.73 13.11 8.56
C GLU A 88 -3.71 14.24 8.96
N GLY A 89 -5.02 13.91 9.01
CA GLY A 89 -6.11 14.86 9.27
C GLY A 89 -6.95 15.20 8.04
N ASP A 90 -8.00 16.02 8.24
CA ASP A 90 -9.04 16.31 7.24
C ASP A 90 -8.78 17.54 6.37
N SER A 91 -7.62 18.20 6.51
CA SER A 91 -7.36 19.50 5.89
C SER A 91 -6.31 19.48 4.79
N ASP A 92 -6.66 20.10 3.66
CA ASP A 92 -5.76 20.57 2.63
C ASP A 92 -4.76 21.56 3.27
N GLY A 93 -3.52 21.11 3.50
CA GLY A 93 -2.52 21.83 4.29
C GLY A 93 -1.94 21.09 5.51
N SER A 94 -2.08 19.77 5.61
CA SER A 94 -1.36 18.99 6.63
C SER A 94 0.16 19.06 6.39
N ASP A 95 0.92 19.32 7.46
CA ASP A 95 2.39 19.30 7.46
C ASP A 95 2.95 17.86 7.59
N ARG A 96 2.06 16.87 7.70
CA ARG A 96 2.39 15.47 7.98
C ARG A 96 1.53 14.54 7.13
N TYR A 97 2.19 13.62 6.44
CA TYR A 97 1.54 12.62 5.58
C TYR A 97 1.86 11.24 6.08
N LEU A 98 0.86 10.35 6.05
CA LEU A 98 1.05 8.94 6.30
C LEU A 98 1.42 8.25 5.00
N LEU A 99 2.43 7.38 5.08
CA LEU A 99 2.91 6.52 4.01
C LEU A 99 2.75 5.07 4.48
N ILE A 100 1.82 4.37 3.86
CA ILE A 100 1.43 3.00 4.22
C ILE A 100 1.66 2.10 3.02
N ALA A 101 2.27 0.93 3.25
CA ALA A 101 2.34 -0.12 2.25
C ALA A 101 1.65 -1.38 2.76
N THR A 102 0.84 -1.99 1.92
CA THR A 102 0.18 -3.27 2.18
C THR A 102 0.45 -4.24 1.05
N ARG A 103 0.65 -5.51 1.39
CA ARG A 103 0.66 -6.64 0.45
C ARG A 103 -0.69 -7.33 0.52
N TRP A 104 -1.28 -7.53 -0.64
CA TRP A 104 -2.56 -8.18 -0.84
C TRP A 104 -2.32 -9.49 -1.57
N ASP A 105 -2.67 -10.59 -0.91
CA ASP A 105 -2.63 -11.94 -1.47
C ASP A 105 -4.07 -12.42 -1.66
N GLU A 106 -4.52 -12.47 -2.90
CA GLU A 106 -5.86 -12.90 -3.29
C GLU A 106 -5.80 -14.26 -3.98
N GLY A 107 -6.66 -15.20 -3.55
CA GLY A 107 -6.84 -16.48 -4.23
C GLY A 107 -7.15 -17.62 -3.27
N MET A 108 -6.90 -18.85 -3.69
CA MET A 108 -7.27 -20.06 -2.94
C MET A 108 -6.30 -20.50 -1.82
N ILE A 109 -5.24 -19.74 -1.50
CA ILE A 109 -4.29 -20.12 -0.46
C ILE A 109 -4.84 -19.59 0.86
N PRO A 110 -5.07 -20.48 1.85
CA PRO A 110 -5.47 -20.06 3.16
C PRO A 110 -4.43 -19.15 3.82
N GLY A 111 -4.89 -18.18 4.60
CA GLY A 111 -4.04 -17.16 5.20
C GLY A 111 -2.98 -17.70 6.16
N GLU A 112 -3.19 -18.88 6.76
CA GLU A 112 -2.21 -19.51 7.66
C GLU A 112 -0.92 -19.94 6.96
N PHE A 113 -0.92 -20.03 5.62
CA PHE A 113 0.27 -20.37 4.83
C PHE A 113 0.97 -19.14 4.23
N ILE A 114 0.45 -17.93 4.49
CA ILE A 114 0.97 -16.67 3.98
C ILE A 114 1.60 -15.92 5.16
N SER A 115 2.83 -15.45 5.00
CA SER A 115 3.51 -14.68 6.05
C SER A 115 2.74 -13.40 6.36
N SER A 116 2.47 -13.15 7.64
CA SER A 116 1.94 -11.86 8.10
C SER A 116 2.99 -10.75 8.08
N GLU A 117 4.27 -11.10 7.94
CA GLU A 117 5.35 -10.12 7.84
C GLU A 117 5.46 -9.59 6.42
N PHE A 118 5.58 -8.27 6.32
CA PHE A 118 5.78 -7.57 5.08
C PHE A 118 6.67 -6.33 5.32
N ALA A 119 7.65 -6.14 4.44
CA ALA A 119 8.48 -4.95 4.39
C ALA A 119 8.59 -4.52 2.92
N ASN A 120 8.26 -3.25 2.63
CA ASN A 120 8.32 -2.74 1.28
C ASN A 120 9.64 -2.00 1.05
N ALA A 121 10.51 -2.58 0.21
CA ALA A 121 11.80 -1.99 -0.15
C ALA A 121 11.64 -0.66 -0.90
N ASP A 122 10.68 -0.57 -1.84
CA ASP A 122 10.43 0.65 -2.62
C ASP A 122 10.01 1.82 -1.70
N VAL A 123 9.25 1.55 -0.63
CA VAL A 123 8.90 2.56 0.39
C VAL A 123 10.11 2.99 1.23
N ALA A 124 11.00 2.07 1.58
CA ALA A 124 12.25 2.42 2.27
C ALA A 124 13.15 3.29 1.38
N ASP A 125 13.27 2.94 0.10
CA ASP A 125 14.05 3.68 -0.89
C ASP A 125 13.46 5.06 -1.19
N PHE A 126 12.12 5.16 -1.28
CA PHE A 126 11.44 6.45 -1.41
C PHE A 126 11.76 7.38 -0.23
N CYS A 127 11.72 6.85 0.99
CA CYS A 127 12.06 7.61 2.18
C CYS A 127 13.53 8.07 2.21
N ALA A 128 14.45 7.21 1.76
CA ALA A 128 15.86 7.59 1.61
C ALA A 128 16.02 8.69 0.54
N ALA A 129 15.30 8.59 -0.58
CA ALA A 129 15.33 9.58 -1.65
C ALA A 129 14.78 10.94 -1.20
N LEU A 130 13.68 10.99 -0.45
CA LEU A 130 13.14 12.23 0.13
C LEU A 130 14.15 12.91 1.05
N GLN A 131 14.88 12.14 1.86
CA GLN A 131 15.88 12.67 2.77
C GLN A 131 17.12 13.19 2.03
N VAL A 132 17.63 12.44 1.04
CA VAL A 132 18.80 12.85 0.23
C VAL A 132 18.51 14.09 -0.61
N SER A 133 17.28 14.23 -1.08
CA SER A 133 16.85 15.38 -1.89
C SER A 133 16.38 16.57 -1.05
N GLU A 134 16.43 16.46 0.29
CA GLU A 134 15.94 17.48 1.23
C GLU A 134 14.48 17.89 0.98
N GLN A 135 13.68 17.00 0.39
CA GLN A 135 12.27 17.25 0.09
C GLN A 135 11.35 16.83 1.24
N GLY A 136 11.81 15.97 2.15
CA GLY A 136 11.02 15.53 3.29
C GLY A 136 11.80 14.63 4.24
N LEU A 137 11.25 14.46 5.44
CA LEU A 137 11.78 13.58 6.48
C LEU A 137 10.81 12.44 6.72
N CYS A 138 11.26 11.21 6.49
CA CYS A 138 10.51 10.02 6.85
C CYS A 138 10.82 9.56 8.28
N ARG A 139 9.78 9.20 9.05
CA ARG A 139 9.92 8.52 10.35
C ARG A 139 8.96 7.35 10.45
N ILE A 140 9.44 6.22 10.93
CA ILE A 140 8.61 5.07 11.28
C ILE A 140 7.79 5.43 12.52
N GLU A 141 6.49 5.13 12.51
CA GLU A 141 5.65 5.18 13.71
C GLU A 141 5.88 3.91 14.55
N GLU A 142 6.12 4.09 15.85
CA GLU A 142 6.29 3.02 16.83
C GLU A 142 4.96 2.62 17.49
#